data_AF-A0A101SU86-F1
#
_entry.id   AF-A0A101SU86-F1
#
_cell.length_a   1.000
_cell.length_b   1.000
_cell.length_c   1.000
_cell.angle_alpha   90.00
_cell.angle_beta   90.00
_cell.angle_gamma   90.00
#
_symmetry.space_group_name_H-M   'P 1'
#
loop_
_entity.id
_entity.type
_entity.pdbx_description
1 polymer ?
#
loop_
_entity_poly.entity_id
_entity_poly.type
_entity_poly.pdbx_seq_one_letter_code
_entity_poly.pdbx_strand_id
1 'polypeptide(L)'
;MARGWAAADAPLFASVFAADCDFTTVRGDKPQGRTGIEEGHAALFAGPYADTRLAARVRGIRPLRPGLATVDAESTIHAADGSALATTHALAVVERAEPAEGGWRITAFHNMIPAAPAAPREPARPRLRHLAIVARDPEKLADFYASVFSLELFHRDPDGSCFLSDGHLSLALIKHRLDGDTPVGMNHFGFHIADTETVSTALTEAGTPKPAERFTNRPFAEYRAMDPEGNWFDLSEHGFGGPKP
;
A
#
# COMPACT_ATOMS: atom_id res chain seq x y z
N MET A 1 21.08 13.17 -23.01
CA MET A 1 21.07 11.78 -22.47
C MET A 1 21.16 10.73 -23.56
N ALA A 2 20.07 10.23 -24.17
CA ALA A 2 20.13 9.05 -25.07
C ALA A 2 21.17 9.13 -26.22
N ARG A 3 21.32 10.29 -26.87
CA ARG A 3 22.37 10.49 -27.89
C ARG A 3 23.79 10.38 -27.34
N GLY A 4 24.05 11.00 -26.19
CA GLY A 4 25.36 10.89 -25.51
C GLY A 4 25.65 9.46 -25.09
N TRP A 5 24.64 8.76 -24.57
CA TRP A 5 24.77 7.33 -24.24
C TRP A 5 25.12 6.47 -25.46
N ALA A 6 24.39 6.63 -26.56
CA ALA A 6 24.61 5.85 -27.79
C ALA A 6 26.00 6.10 -28.43
N ALA A 7 26.59 7.28 -28.18
CA ALA A 7 27.92 7.64 -28.65
C ALA A 7 29.03 7.39 -27.62
N ALA A 8 28.70 6.84 -26.44
CA ALA A 8 29.61 6.78 -25.29
C ALA A 8 30.26 8.15 -24.94
N ASP A 9 29.52 9.24 -25.18
CA ASP A 9 29.95 10.62 -25.02
C ASP A 9 29.36 11.19 -23.73
N ALA A 10 30.15 11.16 -22.67
CA ALA A 10 29.78 11.68 -21.35
C ALA A 10 29.51 13.20 -21.33
N PRO A 11 30.34 14.06 -21.96
CA PRO A 11 30.01 15.48 -22.13
C PRO A 11 28.65 15.71 -22.79
N LEU A 12 28.36 15.02 -23.90
CA LEU A 12 27.07 15.13 -24.60
C LEU A 12 25.92 14.59 -23.74
N PHE A 13 26.15 13.51 -22.99
CA PHE A 13 25.17 12.98 -22.04
C PHE A 13 24.83 14.04 -20.98
N ALA A 14 25.85 14.61 -20.34
CA ALA A 14 25.76 15.57 -19.24
C ALA A 14 25.33 16.97 -19.69
N SER A 15 25.43 17.29 -20.98
CA SER A 15 25.08 18.61 -21.53
C SER A 15 23.66 19.09 -21.15
N VAL A 16 22.71 18.18 -20.93
CA VAL A 16 21.31 18.55 -20.60
C VAL A 16 21.12 19.05 -19.15
N PHE A 17 22.07 18.82 -18.26
CA PHE A 17 21.99 19.23 -16.86
C PHE A 17 22.48 20.68 -16.70
N ALA A 18 22.01 21.41 -15.71
CA ALA A 18 22.60 22.69 -15.29
C ALA A 18 24.01 22.45 -14.71
N ALA A 19 24.87 23.48 -14.67
CA ALA A 19 26.25 23.32 -14.17
C ALA A 19 26.28 22.89 -12.70
N ASP A 20 25.35 23.44 -11.90
CA ASP A 20 25.17 23.26 -10.47
C ASP A 20 24.01 22.32 -10.10
N CYS A 21 23.59 21.45 -11.03
CA CYS A 21 22.41 20.61 -10.82
C CYS A 21 22.54 19.70 -9.59
N ASP A 22 21.41 19.45 -8.93
CA ASP A 22 21.30 18.40 -7.91
C ASP A 22 20.96 17.06 -8.56
N PHE A 23 21.88 16.09 -8.51
CA PHE A 23 21.69 14.76 -9.08
C PHE A 23 21.80 13.70 -7.99
N THR A 24 20.83 12.78 -7.95
CA THR A 24 20.87 11.58 -7.10
C THR A 24 20.77 10.34 -7.99
N THR A 25 21.78 9.46 -7.91
CA THR A 25 21.80 8.19 -8.66
C THR A 25 20.82 7.18 -8.05
N VAL A 26 20.56 6.08 -8.76
CA VAL A 26 19.79 4.94 -8.24
C VAL A 26 20.36 4.30 -6.98
N ARG A 27 21.64 4.56 -6.64
CA ARG A 27 22.30 4.08 -5.41
C ARG A 27 22.27 5.12 -4.28
N GLY A 28 21.76 6.32 -4.53
CA GLY A 28 21.78 7.43 -3.59
C GLY A 28 23.07 8.26 -3.63
N ASP A 29 23.99 7.98 -4.55
CA ASP A 29 25.21 8.79 -4.72
C ASP A 29 24.85 10.19 -5.24
N LYS A 30 25.60 11.22 -4.81
CA LYS A 30 25.41 12.61 -5.23
C LYS A 30 26.65 13.19 -5.92
N PRO A 31 26.78 13.05 -7.24
CA PRO A 31 27.85 13.68 -8.01
C PRO A 31 27.78 15.21 -7.90
N GLN A 32 28.94 15.87 -7.89
CA GLN A 32 29.00 17.32 -7.80
C GLN A 32 28.70 17.97 -9.15
N GLY A 33 27.45 18.41 -9.32
CA GLY A 33 27.00 19.15 -10.51
C GLY A 33 27.22 18.40 -11.83
N ARG A 34 27.28 19.14 -12.93
CA ARG A 34 27.45 18.56 -14.28
C ARG A 34 28.77 17.80 -14.43
N THR A 35 29.86 18.33 -13.88
CA THR A 35 31.20 17.73 -14.00
C THR A 35 31.25 16.36 -13.33
N GLY A 36 30.69 16.22 -12.12
CA GLY A 36 30.62 14.91 -11.45
C GLY A 36 29.75 13.89 -12.21
N ILE A 37 28.68 14.35 -12.88
CA ILE A 37 27.88 13.49 -13.75
C ILE A 37 28.69 13.02 -14.96
N GLU A 38 29.44 13.92 -15.60
CA GLU A 38 30.30 13.61 -16.74
C GLU A 38 31.36 12.57 -16.37
N GLU A 39 32.14 12.80 -15.32
CA GLU A 39 33.17 11.88 -14.84
C GLU A 39 32.59 10.50 -14.51
N GLY A 40 31.46 10.48 -13.79
CA GLY A 40 30.77 9.24 -13.46
C GLY A 40 30.29 8.47 -14.69
N HIS A 41 29.72 9.15 -15.68
CA HIS A 41 29.24 8.49 -16.91
C HIS A 41 30.39 8.08 -17.83
N ALA A 42 31.50 8.81 -17.86
CA ALA A 42 32.70 8.41 -18.58
C ALA A 42 33.23 7.06 -18.06
N ALA A 43 33.29 6.90 -16.73
CA ALA A 43 33.68 5.63 -16.10
C ALA A 43 32.68 4.50 -16.40
N LEU A 44 31.37 4.80 -16.41
CA LEU A 44 30.35 3.82 -16.76
C LEU A 44 30.44 3.35 -18.22
N PHE A 45 30.63 4.29 -19.16
CA PHE A 45 30.77 3.99 -20.59
C PHE A 45 32.05 3.24 -20.92
N ALA A 46 33.14 3.47 -20.18
CA ALA A 46 34.38 2.71 -20.30
C ALA A 46 34.33 1.32 -19.62
N GLY A 47 33.28 1.04 -18.84
CA GLY A 47 33.17 -0.18 -18.04
C GLY A 47 31.81 -0.86 -18.20
N PRO A 48 30.97 -0.90 -17.15
CA PRO A 48 29.78 -1.76 -17.11
C PRO A 48 28.71 -1.44 -18.16
N TYR A 49 28.73 -0.24 -18.76
CA TYR A 49 27.77 0.19 -19.77
C TYR A 49 28.39 0.38 -21.16
N ALA A 50 29.60 -0.14 -21.41
CA ALA A 50 30.14 -0.25 -22.76
C ALA A 50 29.17 -1.01 -23.67
N ASP A 51 29.01 -0.53 -24.91
CA ASP A 51 28.14 -1.10 -25.95
C ASP A 51 26.65 -1.24 -25.57
N THR A 52 26.20 -0.50 -24.56
CA THR A 52 24.78 -0.42 -24.20
C THR A 52 24.08 0.76 -24.86
N ARG A 53 22.75 0.70 -24.95
CA ARG A 53 21.90 1.79 -25.44
C ARG A 53 20.88 2.21 -24.40
N LEU A 54 20.63 3.50 -24.28
CA LEU A 54 19.57 4.03 -23.42
C LEU A 54 18.37 4.47 -24.27
N ALA A 55 17.22 3.86 -24.01
CA ALA A 55 15.92 4.31 -24.51
C ALA A 55 15.23 5.12 -23.41
N ALA A 56 14.83 6.35 -23.69
CA ALA A 56 14.12 7.20 -22.74
C ALA A 56 12.74 7.58 -23.27
N ARG A 57 11.74 7.60 -22.38
CA ARG A 57 10.37 8.01 -22.66
C ARG A 57 9.90 9.02 -21.62
N VAL A 58 9.42 10.17 -22.08
CA VAL A 58 8.73 11.12 -21.19
C VAL A 58 7.31 10.63 -20.93
N ARG A 59 6.93 10.52 -19.66
CA ARG A 59 5.62 10.09 -19.18
C ARG A 59 4.68 11.26 -18.94
N GLY A 60 5.23 12.36 -18.45
CA GLY A 60 4.45 13.56 -18.16
C GLY A 60 5.34 14.78 -17.99
N ILE A 61 4.77 15.95 -18.31
CA ILE A 61 5.39 17.25 -18.05
C ILE A 61 4.37 18.09 -17.31
N ARG A 62 4.75 18.62 -16.15
CA ARG A 62 3.91 19.52 -15.35
C ARG A 62 4.59 20.89 -15.24
N PRO A 63 4.08 21.92 -15.93
CA PRO A 63 4.52 23.30 -15.71
C PRO A 63 4.25 23.72 -14.26
N LEU A 64 5.23 24.36 -13.61
CA LEU A 64 5.09 24.91 -12.26
C LEU A 64 4.87 26.43 -12.29
N ARG A 65 5.66 27.11 -13.12
CA ARG A 65 5.59 28.54 -13.44
C ARG A 65 6.24 28.77 -14.81
N PRO A 66 6.12 29.97 -15.43
CA PRO A 66 6.87 30.28 -16.64
C PRO A 66 8.37 29.98 -16.46
N GLY A 67 8.91 29.16 -17.36
CA GLY A 67 10.32 28.76 -17.32
C GLY A 67 10.68 27.65 -16.34
N LEU A 68 9.73 27.03 -15.62
CA LEU A 68 10.00 25.93 -14.68
C LEU A 68 8.96 24.80 -14.81
N ALA A 69 9.41 23.55 -14.90
CA ALA A 69 8.53 22.38 -14.97
C ALA A 69 9.13 21.16 -14.26
N THR A 70 8.29 20.20 -13.89
CA THR A 70 8.72 18.83 -13.58
C THR A 70 8.51 17.93 -14.79
N VAL A 71 9.43 17.00 -15.03
CA VAL A 71 9.37 15.99 -16.08
C VAL A 71 9.48 14.62 -15.44
N ASP A 72 8.46 13.79 -15.64
CA ASP A 72 8.48 12.37 -15.31
C ASP A 72 8.95 11.59 -16.53
N ALA A 73 9.97 10.75 -16.37
CA ALA A 73 10.59 10.00 -17.45
C ALA A 73 10.97 8.58 -17.02
N GLU A 74 10.80 7.65 -17.97
CA GLU A 74 11.29 6.28 -17.87
C GLU A 74 12.52 6.14 -18.76
N SER A 75 13.49 5.35 -18.33
CA SER A 75 14.65 4.99 -19.15
C SER A 75 14.99 3.52 -19.00
N THR A 76 15.27 2.86 -20.11
CA THR A 76 15.70 1.45 -20.15
C THR A 76 17.08 1.38 -20.79
N ILE A 77 18.00 0.71 -20.11
CA ILE A 77 19.32 0.37 -20.64
C ILE A 77 19.20 -0.99 -21.32
N HIS A 78 19.61 -1.06 -22.58
CA HIS A 78 19.63 -2.28 -23.39
C HIS A 78 21.06 -2.72 -23.66
N ALA A 79 21.30 -4.03 -23.60
CA ALA A 79 22.54 -4.64 -24.09
C ALA A 79 22.61 -4.60 -25.62
N ALA A 80 23.77 -4.96 -26.19
CA ALA A 80 23.98 -5.01 -27.63
C ALA A 80 23.03 -5.96 -28.37
N ASP A 81 22.56 -7.03 -27.72
CA ASP A 81 21.57 -7.98 -28.26
C ASP A 81 20.12 -7.49 -28.16
N GLY A 82 19.89 -6.30 -27.58
CA GLY A 82 18.58 -5.69 -27.39
C GLY A 82 17.87 -6.05 -26.08
N SER A 83 18.41 -7.00 -25.29
CA SER A 83 17.84 -7.36 -23.99
C SER A 83 17.89 -6.18 -23.01
N ALA A 84 16.85 -6.03 -22.19
CA ALA A 84 16.78 -4.97 -21.20
C ALA A 84 17.59 -5.34 -19.95
N LEU A 85 18.56 -4.50 -19.58
CA LEU A 85 19.43 -4.69 -18.42
C LEU A 85 18.87 -4.02 -17.17
N ALA A 86 18.31 -2.83 -17.31
CA ALA A 86 17.73 -2.09 -16.19
C ALA A 86 16.71 -1.07 -16.69
N THR A 87 15.64 -0.89 -15.93
CA THR A 87 14.67 0.20 -16.14
C THR A 87 14.70 1.11 -14.92
N THR A 88 14.74 2.42 -15.17
CA THR A 88 14.71 3.45 -14.13
C THR A 88 13.56 4.41 -14.39
N HIS A 89 12.94 4.90 -13.31
CA HIS A 89 12.00 6.02 -13.34
C HIS A 89 12.68 7.23 -12.74
N ALA A 90 12.45 8.40 -13.32
CA ALA A 90 13.09 9.63 -12.90
C ALA A 90 12.07 10.77 -12.81
N LEU A 91 12.21 11.57 -11.75
CA LEU A 91 11.60 12.88 -11.66
C LEU A 91 12.70 13.93 -11.82
N ALA A 92 12.56 14.76 -12.85
CA ALA A 92 13.46 15.87 -13.13
C ALA A 92 12.75 17.21 -12.90
N VAL A 93 13.47 18.17 -12.34
CA VAL A 93 13.10 19.60 -12.40
C VAL A 93 13.89 20.23 -13.54
N VAL A 94 13.18 20.89 -14.45
CA VAL A 94 13.79 21.59 -15.58
C VAL A 94 13.50 23.07 -15.51
N GLU A 95 14.51 23.88 -15.76
CA GLU A 95 14.42 25.34 -15.83
C GLU A 95 14.92 25.83 -17.19
N ARG A 96 14.27 26.86 -17.71
CA ARG A 96 14.72 27.53 -18.93
C ARG A 96 15.96 28.36 -18.59
N ALA A 97 17.10 28.00 -19.17
CA ALA A 97 18.31 28.78 -19.04
C ALA A 97 18.16 30.15 -19.73
N GLU A 98 19.05 31.09 -19.38
CA GLU A 98 19.11 32.40 -20.03
C GLU A 98 19.20 32.27 -21.56
N PRO A 99 18.65 33.21 -22.34
CA PRO A 99 18.58 33.12 -23.81
C PRO A 99 19.93 32.83 -24.49
N ALA A 100 21.05 33.25 -23.89
CA ALA A 100 22.40 33.00 -24.39
C ALA A 100 22.90 31.55 -24.19
N GLU A 101 22.31 30.78 -23.27
CA GLU A 101 22.79 29.45 -22.85
C GLU A 101 22.00 28.27 -23.45
N GLY A 102 21.00 28.57 -24.29
CA GLY A 102 20.33 27.59 -25.12
C GLY A 102 19.44 26.62 -24.36
N GLY A 103 18.18 27.02 -24.18
CA GLY A 103 17.06 26.11 -23.92
C GLY A 103 16.89 25.66 -22.47
N TRP A 104 16.17 24.56 -22.28
CA TRP A 104 15.86 23.99 -20.96
C TRP A 104 17.02 23.14 -20.44
N ARG A 105 17.30 23.24 -19.15
CA ARG A 105 18.31 22.44 -18.43
C ARG A 105 17.67 21.74 -17.24
N ILE A 106 18.19 20.56 -16.90
CA ILE A 106 17.80 19.82 -15.70
C ILE A 106 18.55 20.41 -14.51
N THR A 107 17.84 21.01 -13.55
CA THR A 107 18.40 21.59 -12.32
C THR A 107 18.34 20.63 -11.15
N ALA A 108 17.40 19.68 -11.15
CA ALA A 108 17.39 18.56 -10.21
C ALA A 108 16.97 17.27 -10.91
N PHE A 109 17.60 16.15 -10.55
CA PHE A 109 17.32 14.83 -11.11
C PHE A 109 17.46 13.75 -10.05
N HIS A 110 16.38 13.01 -9.81
CA HIS A 110 16.38 11.82 -8.98
C HIS A 110 15.84 10.67 -9.81
N ASN A 111 16.59 9.57 -9.88
CA ASN A 111 16.10 8.34 -10.48
C ASN A 111 16.16 7.14 -9.52
N MET A 112 15.29 6.18 -9.80
CA MET A 112 15.16 4.95 -9.01
C MET A 112 14.92 3.76 -9.94
N ILE A 113 15.25 2.57 -9.47
CA ILE A 113 14.76 1.32 -10.06
C ILE A 113 13.36 1.08 -9.47
N PRO A 114 12.30 1.03 -10.28
CA PRO A 114 10.97 0.70 -9.79
C PRO A 114 10.97 -0.67 -9.13
N ALA A 115 10.25 -0.80 -8.01
CA ALA A 115 9.90 -2.11 -7.51
C ALA A 115 9.12 -2.87 -8.60
N ALA A 116 9.30 -4.19 -8.67
CA ALA A 116 8.43 -5.01 -9.48
C ALA A 116 6.98 -4.69 -9.11
N PRO A 117 6.06 -4.60 -10.09
CA PRO A 117 4.65 -4.41 -9.79
C PRO A 117 4.24 -5.45 -8.76
N ALA A 118 3.60 -4.99 -7.67
CA ALA A 118 3.06 -5.92 -6.70
C ALA A 118 2.22 -6.94 -7.46
N ALA A 119 2.45 -8.23 -7.19
CA ALA A 119 1.58 -9.27 -7.73
C ALA A 119 0.13 -8.84 -7.52
N PRO A 120 -0.80 -9.11 -8.47
CA PRO A 120 -2.21 -8.85 -8.24
C PRO A 120 -2.55 -9.37 -6.85
N ARG A 121 -3.06 -8.51 -5.97
CA ARG A 121 -3.46 -8.95 -4.63
C ARG A 121 -4.35 -10.16 -4.83
N GLU A 122 -3.95 -11.32 -4.30
CA GLU A 122 -4.88 -12.44 -4.16
C GLU A 122 -6.20 -11.89 -3.60
N PRO A 123 -7.38 -12.39 -4.05
CA PRO A 123 -8.63 -12.00 -3.42
C PRO A 123 -8.43 -12.12 -1.91
N ALA A 124 -8.59 -10.99 -1.21
CA ALA A 124 -8.08 -10.85 0.14
C ALA A 124 -8.69 -11.96 1.00
N ARG A 125 -7.85 -12.86 1.50
CA ARG A 125 -8.29 -13.98 2.32
C ARG A 125 -9.16 -13.44 3.48
N PRO A 126 -10.33 -14.04 3.77
CA PRO A 126 -11.13 -13.68 4.93
C PRO A 126 -10.28 -13.55 6.19
N ARG A 127 -10.48 -12.47 6.94
CA ARG A 127 -9.70 -12.21 8.17
C ARG A 127 -10.59 -12.34 9.39
N LEU A 128 -10.09 -13.02 10.42
CA LEU A 128 -10.72 -13.01 11.74
C LEU A 128 -10.62 -11.59 12.31
N ARG A 129 -11.77 -10.95 12.54
CA ARG A 129 -11.85 -9.53 12.92
C ARG A 129 -12.81 -9.26 14.06
N HIS A 130 -13.44 -10.31 14.60
CA HIS A 130 -14.42 -10.19 15.65
C HIS A 130 -14.31 -11.35 16.62
N LEU A 131 -14.47 -11.03 17.90
CA LEU A 131 -14.58 -11.99 18.99
C LEU A 131 -15.69 -11.54 19.94
N ALA A 132 -16.54 -12.47 20.33
CA ALA A 132 -17.64 -12.21 21.25
C ALA A 132 -17.53 -13.08 22.51
N ILE A 133 -17.62 -12.42 23.65
CA ILE A 133 -17.63 -13.03 24.98
C ILE A 133 -18.94 -12.65 25.68
N VAL A 134 -19.64 -13.64 26.22
CA VAL A 134 -20.77 -13.40 27.11
C VAL A 134 -20.24 -13.12 28.51
N ALA A 135 -20.58 -11.95 29.05
CA ALA A 135 -20.07 -11.44 30.31
C ALA A 135 -21.21 -11.13 31.29
N ARG A 136 -21.02 -11.49 32.57
CA ARG A 136 -21.95 -11.11 33.64
C ARG A 136 -21.99 -9.60 33.85
N ASP A 137 -20.83 -8.97 33.71
CA ASP A 137 -20.62 -7.54 33.88
C ASP A 137 -19.74 -7.00 32.73
N PRO A 138 -20.35 -6.64 31.58
CA PRO A 138 -19.60 -6.15 30.43
C PRO A 138 -18.86 -4.84 30.70
N GLU A 139 -19.39 -3.95 31.54
CA GLU A 139 -18.73 -2.67 31.85
C GLU A 139 -17.43 -2.90 32.62
N LYS A 140 -17.48 -3.68 33.71
CA LYS A 140 -16.27 -4.02 34.46
C LYS A 140 -15.23 -4.74 33.60
N LEU A 141 -15.69 -5.59 32.67
CA LEU A 141 -14.79 -6.31 31.77
C LEU A 141 -14.24 -5.38 30.67
N ALA A 142 -15.03 -4.43 30.17
CA ALA A 142 -14.56 -3.39 29.27
C ALA A 142 -13.47 -2.53 29.92
N ASP A 143 -13.67 -2.12 31.17
CA ASP A 143 -12.67 -1.36 31.95
C ASP A 143 -11.37 -2.16 32.12
N PHE A 144 -11.46 -3.47 32.35
CA PHE A 144 -10.29 -4.35 32.40
C PHE A 144 -9.54 -4.37 31.06
N TYR A 145 -10.22 -4.61 29.94
CA TYR A 145 -9.56 -4.67 28.63
C TYR A 145 -9.01 -3.32 28.19
N ALA A 146 -9.72 -2.23 28.47
CA ALA A 146 -9.26 -0.88 28.19
C ALA A 146 -8.04 -0.51 29.04
N SER A 147 -8.06 -0.79 30.34
CA SER A 147 -6.95 -0.41 31.23
C SER A 147 -5.69 -1.27 31.07
N VAL A 148 -5.84 -2.58 30.88
CA VAL A 148 -4.70 -3.51 30.84
C VAL A 148 -4.12 -3.63 29.43
N PHE A 149 -4.97 -3.61 28.41
CA PHE A 149 -4.56 -3.87 27.03
C PHE A 149 -4.76 -2.66 26.11
N SER A 150 -5.22 -1.52 26.64
CA SER A 150 -5.44 -0.28 25.87
C SER A 150 -6.43 -0.44 24.72
N LEU A 151 -7.40 -1.35 24.85
CA LEU A 151 -8.49 -1.44 23.88
C LEU A 151 -9.41 -0.22 23.99
N GLU A 152 -9.76 0.36 22.83
CA GLU A 152 -10.65 1.51 22.74
C GLU A 152 -12.11 1.05 22.74
N LEU A 153 -12.88 1.51 23.72
CA LEU A 153 -14.32 1.30 23.77
C LEU A 153 -15.02 2.25 22.79
N PHE A 154 -15.54 1.70 21.70
CA PHE A 154 -16.12 2.49 20.61
C PHE A 154 -17.65 2.45 20.57
N HIS A 155 -18.29 1.50 21.27
CA HIS A 155 -19.76 1.42 21.31
C HIS A 155 -20.28 0.78 22.60
N ARG A 156 -21.48 1.20 23.01
CA ARG A 156 -22.26 0.62 24.12
C ARG A 156 -23.70 0.43 23.67
N ASP A 157 -24.25 -0.74 23.91
CA ASP A 157 -25.66 -1.02 23.68
C ASP A 157 -26.52 -0.72 24.91
N PRO A 158 -27.83 -0.41 24.74
CA PRO A 158 -28.75 -0.17 25.85
C PRO A 158 -28.93 -1.35 26.81
N ASP A 159 -28.62 -2.58 26.37
CA ASP A 159 -28.66 -3.79 27.21
C ASP A 159 -27.42 -3.92 28.12
N GLY A 160 -26.48 -2.97 28.05
CA GLY A 160 -25.23 -2.96 28.79
C GLY A 160 -24.08 -3.69 28.10
N SER A 161 -24.26 -4.21 26.87
CA SER A 161 -23.15 -4.79 26.09
C SER A 161 -22.17 -3.70 25.66
N CYS A 162 -20.88 -4.04 25.64
CA CYS A 162 -19.79 -3.10 25.34
C CYS A 162 -18.94 -3.63 24.18
N PHE A 163 -18.43 -2.75 23.33
CA PHE A 163 -17.64 -3.12 22.15
C PHE A 163 -16.34 -2.34 22.10
N LEU A 164 -15.23 -3.06 22.11
CA LEU A 164 -13.89 -2.49 22.16
C LEU A 164 -13.05 -2.91 20.95
N SER A 165 -11.98 -2.18 20.64
CA SER A 165 -11.09 -2.49 19.53
C SER A 165 -9.64 -2.11 19.80
N ASP A 166 -8.70 -2.84 19.21
CA ASP A 166 -7.26 -2.50 19.14
C ASP A 166 -6.87 -1.90 17.77
N GLY A 167 -7.86 -1.47 16.98
CA GLY A 167 -7.71 -1.03 15.59
C GLY A 167 -7.64 -2.18 14.57
N HIS A 168 -7.54 -3.42 15.03
CA HIS A 168 -7.44 -4.60 14.16
C HIS A 168 -8.57 -5.59 14.40
N LEU A 169 -9.02 -5.79 15.64
CA LEU A 169 -10.03 -6.75 16.03
C LEU A 169 -11.07 -6.07 16.92
N SER A 170 -12.35 -6.35 16.65
CA SER A 170 -13.48 -5.92 17.49
C SER A 170 -13.77 -6.99 18.55
N LEU A 171 -13.87 -6.57 19.81
CA LEU A 171 -14.24 -7.39 20.95
C LEU A 171 -15.63 -6.99 21.45
N ALA A 172 -16.61 -7.86 21.25
CA ALA A 172 -17.95 -7.70 21.80
C ALA A 172 -18.08 -8.38 23.17
N LEU A 173 -18.42 -7.60 24.18
CA LEU A 173 -18.76 -8.06 25.53
C LEU A 173 -20.28 -8.04 25.67
N ILE A 174 -20.90 -9.20 25.47
CA ILE A 174 -22.36 -9.37 25.43
C ILE A 174 -22.88 -9.55 26.84
N LYS A 175 -23.90 -8.79 27.23
CA LYS A 175 -24.54 -8.95 28.55
C LYS A 175 -25.18 -10.34 28.68
N HIS A 176 -24.73 -11.10 29.67
CA HIS A 176 -25.37 -12.38 30.03
C HIS A 176 -26.80 -12.14 30.49
N ARG A 177 -27.76 -12.82 29.85
CA ARG A 177 -29.17 -12.80 30.23
C ARG A 177 -29.40 -13.85 31.31
N LEU A 178 -29.95 -13.44 32.46
CA LEU A 178 -30.17 -14.32 33.62
C LEU A 178 -31.19 -15.43 33.35
N ASP A 179 -32.09 -15.19 32.39
CA ASP A 179 -33.15 -16.09 31.92
C ASP A 179 -32.76 -16.87 30.64
N GLY A 180 -31.52 -16.73 30.17
CA GLY A 180 -31.05 -17.39 28.96
C GLY A 180 -30.16 -18.61 29.23
N ASP A 181 -30.15 -19.56 28.30
CA ASP A 181 -29.33 -20.78 28.38
C ASP A 181 -27.87 -20.57 27.93
N THR A 182 -27.47 -19.34 27.58
CA THR A 182 -26.13 -19.07 27.02
C THR A 182 -25.11 -18.90 28.14
N PRO A 183 -24.09 -19.78 28.25
CA PRO A 183 -23.10 -19.69 29.31
C PRO A 183 -22.19 -18.46 29.16
N VAL A 184 -21.60 -18.05 30.27
CA VAL A 184 -20.53 -17.04 30.30
C VAL A 184 -19.28 -17.58 29.62
N GLY A 185 -18.55 -16.72 28.91
CA GLY A 185 -17.30 -17.07 28.23
C GLY A 185 -17.40 -16.89 26.72
N MET A 186 -16.59 -17.66 25.98
CA MET A 186 -16.53 -17.58 24.52
C MET A 186 -17.90 -17.86 23.90
N ASN A 187 -18.32 -17.01 22.96
CA ASN A 187 -19.64 -17.13 22.33
C ASN A 187 -19.58 -17.36 20.82
N HIS A 188 -18.89 -16.47 20.10
CA HIS A 188 -18.65 -16.63 18.65
C HIS A 188 -17.47 -15.76 18.23
N PHE A 189 -17.00 -15.97 17.01
CA PHE A 189 -16.02 -15.11 16.35
C PHE A 189 -16.59 -14.60 15.03
N GLY A 190 -15.84 -13.80 14.27
CA GLY A 190 -16.33 -13.33 12.97
C GLY A 190 -15.27 -13.01 11.95
N PHE A 191 -15.61 -13.26 10.69
CA PHE A 191 -14.75 -13.01 9.54
C PHE A 191 -15.19 -11.74 8.81
N HIS A 192 -14.23 -10.85 8.60
CA HIS A 192 -14.37 -9.79 7.61
C HIS A 192 -14.08 -10.39 6.24
N ILE A 193 -15.10 -10.40 5.41
CA ILE A 193 -15.08 -10.97 4.07
C ILE A 193 -15.26 -9.88 3.01
N ALA A 194 -14.93 -10.19 1.76
CA ALA A 194 -15.11 -9.25 0.66
C ALA A 194 -16.50 -9.34 0.02
N ASP A 195 -17.12 -10.52 0.06
CA ASP A 195 -18.38 -10.82 -0.62
C ASP A 195 -19.09 -11.97 0.10
N THR A 196 -20.27 -11.68 0.65
CA THR A 196 -21.05 -12.61 1.47
C THR A 196 -21.75 -13.66 0.63
N GLU A 197 -22.17 -13.33 -0.58
CA GLU A 197 -22.82 -14.27 -1.49
C GLU A 197 -21.86 -15.41 -1.87
N THR A 198 -20.63 -15.04 -2.22
CA THR A 198 -19.54 -15.96 -2.57
C THR A 198 -19.21 -16.87 -1.40
N VAL A 199 -19.02 -16.31 -0.20
CA VAL A 199 -18.69 -17.09 1.00
C VAL A 199 -19.86 -17.98 1.44
N SER A 200 -21.10 -17.47 1.36
CA SER A 200 -22.30 -18.25 1.70
C SER A 200 -22.51 -19.43 0.76
N THR A 201 -22.22 -19.25 -0.52
CA THR A 201 -22.27 -20.33 -1.52
C THR A 201 -21.23 -21.39 -1.19
N ALA A 202 -19.97 -20.99 -0.96
CA ALA A 202 -18.90 -21.91 -0.60
C ALA A 202 -19.19 -22.70 0.70
N LEU A 203 -19.79 -22.04 1.71
CA LEU A 203 -20.22 -22.69 2.94
C LEU A 203 -21.29 -23.76 2.70
N THR A 204 -22.25 -23.47 1.82
CA THR A 204 -23.32 -24.42 1.47
C THR A 204 -22.76 -25.62 0.69
N GLU A 205 -21.84 -25.37 -0.25
CA GLU A 205 -21.15 -26.41 -1.01
C GLU A 205 -20.28 -27.31 -0.10
N ALA A 206 -19.73 -26.75 0.98
CA ALA A 206 -18.99 -27.49 2.01
C ALA A 206 -19.89 -28.27 2.97
N GLY A 207 -21.22 -28.25 2.79
CA GLY A 207 -22.18 -29.02 3.59
C GLY A 207 -22.64 -28.36 4.89
N THR A 208 -22.35 -27.07 5.08
CA THR A 208 -22.88 -26.30 6.23
C THR A 208 -24.24 -25.68 5.89
N PRO A 209 -25.11 -25.40 6.89
CA PRO A 209 -26.35 -24.67 6.65
C PRO A 209 -26.08 -23.28 6.06
N LYS A 210 -26.99 -22.81 5.19
CA LYS A 210 -26.91 -21.46 4.63
C LYS A 210 -26.83 -20.41 5.76
N PRO A 211 -25.90 -19.44 5.69
CA PRO A 211 -25.83 -18.37 6.68
C PRO A 211 -27.16 -17.63 6.83
N ALA A 212 -27.59 -17.42 8.07
CA ALA A 212 -28.82 -16.71 8.39
C ALA A 212 -28.54 -15.21 8.52
N GLU A 213 -29.34 -14.39 7.83
CA GLU A 213 -29.26 -12.93 7.97
C GLU A 213 -29.64 -12.52 9.39
N ARG A 214 -28.82 -11.67 10.00
CA ARG A 214 -29.09 -11.12 11.32
C ARG A 214 -29.85 -9.83 11.15
N PHE A 215 -31.19 -9.91 11.18
CA PHE A 215 -32.04 -8.72 11.32
C PHE A 215 -31.78 -8.06 12.68
N THR A 216 -30.78 -7.20 12.74
CA THR A 216 -30.46 -6.40 13.92
C THR A 216 -30.34 -4.94 13.50
N ASN A 217 -30.75 -4.03 14.38
CA ASN A 217 -30.47 -2.60 14.21
C ASN A 217 -28.96 -2.26 14.40
N ARG A 218 -28.08 -3.27 14.38
CA ARG A 218 -26.64 -3.13 14.66
C ARG A 218 -25.87 -3.27 13.34
N PRO A 219 -25.02 -2.30 12.97
CA PRO A 219 -24.40 -2.25 11.64
C PRO A 219 -23.16 -3.16 11.47
N PHE A 220 -22.97 -4.17 12.34
CA PHE A 220 -21.67 -4.84 12.48
C PHE A 220 -21.64 -6.33 12.12
N ALA A 221 -22.75 -7.05 12.26
CA ALA A 221 -22.83 -8.49 12.01
C ALA A 221 -24.01 -8.79 11.09
N GLU A 222 -23.73 -9.14 9.84
CA GLU A 222 -24.72 -9.20 8.77
C GLU A 222 -25.32 -10.60 8.65
N TYR A 223 -24.48 -11.63 8.77
CA TYR A 223 -24.91 -13.03 8.69
C TYR A 223 -24.28 -13.88 9.78
N ARG A 224 -25.00 -14.91 10.21
CA ARG A 224 -24.54 -15.93 11.15
C ARG A 224 -24.44 -17.28 10.47
N ALA A 225 -23.32 -17.95 10.68
CA ALA A 225 -23.06 -19.28 10.17
C ALA A 225 -22.47 -20.18 11.27
N MET A 226 -22.26 -21.45 10.92
CA MET A 226 -21.74 -22.48 11.79
C MET A 226 -20.72 -23.32 11.03
N ASP A 227 -19.62 -23.67 11.67
CA ASP A 227 -18.64 -24.60 11.09
C ASP A 227 -19.11 -26.07 11.25
N PRO A 228 -18.42 -27.05 10.65
CA PRO A 228 -18.80 -28.46 10.76
C PRO A 228 -18.83 -29.03 12.20
N GLU A 229 -18.15 -28.37 13.15
CA GLU A 229 -18.07 -28.79 14.56
C GLU A 229 -19.10 -28.08 15.44
N GLY A 230 -19.92 -27.18 14.87
CA GLY A 230 -20.97 -26.48 15.58
C GLY A 230 -20.58 -25.10 16.12
N ASN A 231 -19.37 -24.60 15.83
CA ASN A 231 -18.95 -23.29 16.32
C ASN A 231 -19.65 -22.18 15.54
N TRP A 232 -20.26 -21.24 16.25
CA TRP A 232 -20.88 -20.07 15.64
C TRP A 232 -19.84 -19.04 15.22
N PHE A 233 -20.02 -18.52 14.02
CA PHE A 233 -19.29 -17.34 13.57
C PHE A 233 -20.20 -16.40 12.77
N ASP A 234 -19.86 -15.12 12.80
CA ASP A 234 -20.53 -14.08 12.05
C ASP A 234 -19.71 -13.69 10.80
N LEU A 235 -20.40 -13.29 9.74
CA LEU A 235 -19.83 -12.77 8.50
C LEU A 235 -20.22 -11.29 8.35
N SER A 236 -19.27 -10.49 7.88
CA SER A 236 -19.50 -9.08 7.59
C SER A 236 -18.63 -8.62 6.42
N GLU A 237 -19.21 -7.95 5.44
CA GLU A 237 -18.51 -7.23 4.36
C GLU A 237 -18.02 -5.85 4.82
N HIS A 238 -18.80 -5.20 5.68
CA HIS A 238 -18.54 -3.84 6.14
C HIS A 238 -17.61 -3.79 7.37
N GLY A 239 -17.31 -4.95 7.96
CA GLY A 239 -16.52 -5.10 9.17
C GLY A 239 -17.35 -4.99 10.46
N PHE A 240 -16.69 -5.10 11.61
CA PHE A 240 -17.33 -5.22 12.92
C PHE A 240 -17.23 -3.94 13.78
N GLY A 241 -17.18 -2.78 13.11
CA GLY A 241 -17.02 -1.47 13.75
C GLY A 241 -15.59 -1.20 14.25
N GLY A 242 -15.48 -0.22 15.14
CA GLY A 242 -14.22 0.23 15.74
C GLY A 242 -13.42 1.23 14.89
N PRO A 243 -12.38 1.84 15.49
CA PRO A 243 -11.44 2.71 14.79
C PRO A 243 -10.73 1.93 13.68
N LYS A 244 -10.58 2.55 12.51
CA LYS A 244 -9.70 2.02 11.47
C LYS A 244 -8.26 2.44 11.80
N PRO A 245 -7.27 1.56 11.58
CA PRO A 245 -5.86 1.89 11.77
C PRO A 245 -5.39 2.93 10.74
#